data_AF-A0A926H828-F1
#
_entry.id   AF-A0A926H828-F1
#
_cell.length_a   1.000
_cell.length_b   1.000
_cell.length_c   1.000
_cell.angle_alpha   90.00
_cell.angle_beta   90.00
_cell.angle_gamma   90.00
#
_symmetry.space_group_name_H-M   'P 1'
#
loop_
_entity.id
_entity.type
_entity.pdbx_description
1 polymer ?
#
loop_
_entity_poly.entity_id
_entity_poly.type
_entity_poly.pdbx_seq_one_letter_code
_entity_poly.pdbx_strand_id
1 'polypeptide(L)'
;MKLIICVLLLSLSSRPGNAQSGTDTLQTKVLQPTDMQADFRYLRRMLEETHPGLYRYTPKAAMQARMDSIDRSLNEPLPFYTFFGTVAALMADIRCAHTHALPHKNWREQFNQNLKIIPFFLHPSQKRSYVLLNGTTDQTIKPGFELLSINGQPMEIIRQQVSRYYWADGYIESSRAATLKGELFALFYYWFIGQPTTYALTFRDPSGDTVRFDAPAKPFGASLQLMKKNPVNKQMVAWYVNEKQKHPWRLYFPDTLANTAILRIDAFGGKGINNGGQAIARFQEFMNRSMAKLEKKQIRNLIVDLRGNTGGWDSQGIELFTYLMKTDSAVPYYARQHSITDSSEFIKFSDLSEADRKNVKNELIPEPDGTFTLKQGSDTREPKRYAPKPNRFRGQVYVLMDGASASTASEFLAVAHANKIGVFVGVESGGAYEGANGSSFITLELPKSGIQVSTPLVYYNNAVPEPTLKGRGTMPDYTVPLTISHILNHTAPHFDFVTKLIREHGRVEQQK
;
A
#
# COMPACT_ATOMS: atom_id res chain seq x y z
N MET A 1 12.30 11.44 8.64
CA MET A 1 11.71 10.09 8.56
C MET A 1 10.21 10.27 8.43
N LYS A 2 9.58 9.85 7.34
CA LYS A 2 8.18 10.25 7.09
C LYS A 2 7.20 9.20 7.55
N LEU A 3 6.33 9.58 8.46
CA LEU A 3 5.07 8.89 8.64
C LEU A 3 4.08 9.45 7.62
N ILE A 4 4.02 8.86 6.42
CA ILE A 4 2.94 9.18 5.49
C ILE A 4 1.65 8.79 6.20
N ILE A 5 0.80 9.74 6.58
CA ILE A 5 -0.62 9.45 6.76
C ILE A 5 -0.99 8.77 5.44
N CYS A 6 -1.34 7.48 5.49
CA CYS A 6 -1.74 6.70 4.33
C CYS A 6 -3.03 7.31 3.78
N VAL A 7 -2.91 8.44 3.12
CA VAL A 7 -3.87 8.89 2.14
C VAL A 7 -3.69 7.88 1.02
N LEU A 8 -4.65 6.98 0.87
CA LEU A 8 -4.90 6.32 -0.40
C LEU A 8 -4.98 7.43 -1.45
N LEU A 9 -3.85 7.70 -2.12
CA LEU A 9 -3.72 8.72 -3.15
C LEU A 9 -4.48 8.22 -4.38
N LEU A 10 -5.79 8.46 -4.38
CA LEU A 10 -6.59 8.62 -5.59
C LEU A 10 -7.18 10.02 -5.51
N SER A 11 -6.89 10.80 -6.56
CA SER A 11 -7.08 12.24 -6.70
C SER A 11 -8.39 12.78 -6.12
N LEU A 12 -8.27 13.77 -5.22
CA LEU A 12 -9.36 14.65 -4.82
C LEU A 12 -9.66 15.64 -5.95
N SER A 13 -10.77 15.41 -6.66
CA SER A 13 -11.51 16.49 -7.30
C SER A 13 -12.81 16.68 -6.53
N SER A 14 -12.72 17.31 -5.34
CA SER A 14 -13.90 17.76 -4.60
C SER A 14 -14.34 19.13 -5.12
N ARG A 15 -15.49 19.20 -5.79
CA ARG A 15 -16.22 20.47 -5.91
C ARG A 15 -16.77 20.83 -4.52
N PRO A 16 -16.73 22.10 -4.10
CA PRO A 16 -17.37 22.54 -2.87
C PRO A 16 -18.89 22.53 -3.08
N GLY A 17 -19.55 21.43 -2.74
CA GLY A 17 -20.98 21.40 -2.50
C GLY A 17 -21.23 21.71 -1.03
N ASN A 18 -22.17 22.62 -0.74
CA ASN A 18 -22.72 22.80 0.61
C ASN A 18 -23.37 21.48 1.04
N ALA A 19 -22.64 20.63 1.77
CA ALA A 19 -23.17 19.42 2.36
C ALA A 19 -23.79 19.76 3.72
N GLN A 20 -25.12 19.69 3.82
CA GLN A 20 -25.77 19.38 5.09
C GLN A 20 -25.19 18.06 5.61
N SER A 21 -25.02 17.93 6.92
CA SER A 21 -24.57 16.68 7.54
C SER A 21 -25.53 15.55 7.18
N GLY A 22 -25.12 14.67 6.26
CA GLY A 22 -25.92 13.52 5.85
C GLY A 22 -25.80 12.40 6.88
N THR A 23 -26.84 11.59 7.01
CA THR A 23 -26.78 10.31 7.71
C THR A 23 -26.23 9.23 6.76
N ASP A 24 -25.49 8.27 7.31
CA ASP A 24 -25.07 7.09 6.56
C ASP A 24 -26.29 6.19 6.30
N THR A 25 -26.84 6.26 5.09
CA THR A 25 -28.03 5.48 4.70
C THR A 25 -27.78 3.98 4.67
N LEU A 26 -26.52 3.54 4.62
CA LEU A 26 -26.16 2.12 4.65
C LEU A 26 -26.29 1.53 6.06
N GLN A 27 -26.26 2.36 7.10
CA GLN A 27 -26.34 1.91 8.49
C GLN A 27 -27.68 1.21 8.80
N THR A 28 -28.77 1.63 8.16
CA THR A 28 -30.11 1.06 8.36
C THR A 28 -30.56 0.13 7.23
N LYS A 29 -29.73 -0.03 6.18
CA LYS A 29 -30.05 -0.88 5.03
C LYS A 29 -29.95 -2.37 5.44
N VAL A 30 -31.00 -3.12 5.14
CA VAL A 30 -31.06 -4.59 5.29
C VAL A 30 -31.20 -5.21 3.91
N LEU A 31 -30.36 -6.20 3.61
CA LEU A 31 -30.36 -6.93 2.34
C LEU A 31 -31.11 -8.25 2.50
N GLN A 32 -31.92 -8.59 1.50
CA GLN A 32 -32.66 -9.86 1.47
C GLN A 32 -31.76 -11.01 0.97
N PRO A 33 -32.02 -12.27 1.37
CA PRO A 33 -31.24 -13.44 0.96
C PRO A 33 -31.03 -13.54 -0.56
N THR A 34 -32.10 -13.33 -1.34
CA THR A 34 -32.06 -13.42 -2.81
C THR A 34 -31.11 -12.40 -3.42
N ASP A 35 -31.09 -11.17 -2.89
CA ASP A 35 -30.21 -10.10 -3.34
C ASP A 35 -28.74 -10.38 -2.97
N MET A 36 -28.50 -10.86 -1.75
CA MET A 36 -27.15 -11.21 -1.29
C MET A 36 -26.57 -12.38 -2.07
N GLN A 37 -27.34 -13.44 -2.32
CA GLN A 37 -26.91 -14.59 -3.11
C GLN A 37 -26.66 -14.20 -4.57
N ALA A 38 -27.51 -13.36 -5.16
CA ALA A 38 -27.31 -12.88 -6.54
C ALA A 38 -25.99 -12.10 -6.67
N ASP A 39 -25.74 -11.15 -5.77
CA ASP A 39 -24.51 -10.37 -5.74
C ASP A 39 -23.28 -11.24 -5.44
N PHE A 40 -23.37 -12.16 -4.49
CA PHE A 40 -22.28 -13.05 -4.11
C PHE A 40 -21.90 -13.99 -5.26
N ARG A 41 -22.88 -14.58 -5.95
CA ARG A 41 -22.64 -15.44 -7.12
C ARG A 41 -22.06 -14.65 -8.29
N TYR A 42 -22.50 -13.40 -8.49
CA TYR A 42 -21.94 -12.52 -9.50
C TYR A 42 -20.46 -12.18 -9.22
N LEU A 43 -20.15 -11.84 -7.96
CA LEU A 43 -18.77 -11.63 -7.48
C LEU A 43 -17.92 -12.89 -7.67
N ARG A 44 -18.41 -14.05 -7.24
CA ARG A 44 -17.71 -15.34 -7.40
C ARG A 44 -17.35 -15.59 -8.86
N ARG A 45 -18.32 -15.44 -9.77
CA ARG A 45 -18.10 -15.65 -11.20
C ARG A 45 -17.04 -14.69 -11.75
N MET A 46 -17.10 -13.41 -11.37
CA MET A 46 -16.07 -12.44 -11.75
C MET A 46 -14.68 -12.87 -11.27
N LEU A 47 -14.54 -13.29 -10.02
CA LEU A 47 -13.26 -13.74 -9.46
C LEU A 47 -12.74 -14.99 -10.17
N GLU A 48 -13.59 -16.00 -10.36
CA GLU A 48 -13.22 -17.28 -11.00
C GLU A 48 -12.86 -17.11 -12.48
N GLU A 49 -13.52 -16.19 -13.20
CA GLU A 49 -13.26 -15.94 -14.62
C GLU A 49 -12.06 -15.02 -14.87
N THR A 50 -11.71 -14.13 -13.93
CA THR A 50 -10.81 -13.00 -14.25
C THR A 50 -9.64 -12.77 -13.30
N HIS A 51 -9.73 -13.20 -12.03
CA HIS A 51 -8.69 -12.87 -11.05
C HIS A 51 -7.50 -13.84 -11.18
N PRO A 52 -6.31 -13.38 -11.65
CA PRO A 52 -5.23 -14.30 -12.01
C PRO A 52 -4.53 -14.93 -10.80
N GLY A 53 -4.66 -14.32 -9.62
CA GLY A 53 -4.13 -14.83 -8.35
C GLY A 53 -5.13 -15.52 -7.41
N LEU A 54 -6.36 -15.88 -7.85
CA LEU A 54 -7.43 -16.33 -6.93
C LEU A 54 -7.02 -17.51 -6.05
N TYR A 55 -6.22 -18.41 -6.62
CA TYR A 55 -5.79 -19.66 -5.97
C TYR A 55 -4.30 -19.67 -5.59
N ARG A 56 -3.61 -18.52 -5.66
CA ARG A 56 -2.16 -18.43 -5.44
C ARG A 56 -1.76 -18.86 -4.03
N TYR A 57 -2.51 -18.42 -3.02
CA TYR A 57 -2.19 -18.64 -1.60
C TYR A 57 -3.19 -19.56 -0.89
N THR A 58 -4.29 -19.90 -1.57
CA THR A 58 -5.35 -20.75 -1.05
C THR A 58 -5.67 -21.79 -2.12
N PRO A 59 -5.51 -23.09 -1.84
CA PRO A 59 -5.81 -24.14 -2.81
C PRO A 59 -7.23 -24.02 -3.37
N LYS A 60 -7.42 -24.33 -4.66
CA LYS A 60 -8.69 -24.17 -5.36
C LYS A 60 -9.88 -24.81 -4.62
N ALA A 61 -9.73 -26.07 -4.19
CA ALA A 61 -10.77 -26.77 -3.45
C ALA A 61 -11.15 -26.06 -2.13
N ALA A 62 -10.17 -25.50 -1.41
CA ALA A 62 -10.42 -24.78 -0.16
C ALA A 62 -11.10 -23.43 -0.40
N MET A 63 -10.69 -22.69 -1.44
CA MET A 63 -11.34 -21.43 -1.81
C MET A 63 -12.78 -21.67 -2.30
N GLN A 64 -13.02 -22.71 -3.10
CA GLN A 64 -14.36 -23.08 -3.57
C GLN A 64 -15.26 -23.49 -2.41
N ALA A 65 -14.79 -24.38 -1.52
CA ALA A 65 -15.55 -24.78 -0.34
C ALA A 65 -15.92 -23.59 0.57
N ARG A 66 -15.02 -22.60 0.69
CA ARG A 66 -15.30 -21.35 1.39
C ARG A 66 -16.40 -20.54 0.70
N MET A 67 -16.33 -20.37 -0.62
CA MET A 67 -17.36 -19.65 -1.37
C MET A 67 -18.71 -20.37 -1.30
N ASP A 68 -18.74 -21.70 -1.40
CA ASP A 68 -19.95 -22.51 -1.26
C ASP A 68 -20.55 -22.40 0.16
N SER A 69 -19.70 -22.33 1.19
CA SER A 69 -20.15 -22.12 2.56
C SER A 69 -20.74 -20.72 2.75
N ILE A 70 -20.13 -19.69 2.16
CA ILE A 70 -20.66 -18.33 2.23
C ILE A 70 -22.02 -18.27 1.55
N ASP A 71 -22.15 -18.74 0.30
CA ASP A 71 -23.41 -18.69 -0.45
C ASP A 71 -24.57 -19.35 0.32
N ARG A 72 -24.33 -20.53 0.91
CA ARG A 72 -25.34 -21.25 1.72
C ARG A 72 -25.71 -20.52 3.01
N SER A 73 -24.81 -19.73 3.57
CA SER A 73 -25.05 -18.96 4.79
C SER A 73 -25.89 -17.69 4.57
N LEU A 74 -26.03 -17.23 3.32
CA LEU A 74 -26.80 -16.05 2.95
C LEU A 74 -28.29 -16.40 2.81
N ASN A 75 -28.91 -16.93 3.86
CA ASN A 75 -30.28 -17.46 3.85
C ASN A 75 -31.29 -16.68 4.73
N GLU A 76 -30.83 -15.69 5.49
CA GLU A 76 -31.64 -14.79 6.31
C GLU A 76 -31.32 -13.33 5.97
N PRO A 77 -32.22 -12.35 6.18
CA PRO A 77 -31.91 -10.94 5.96
C PRO A 77 -30.74 -10.45 6.82
N LEU A 78 -29.78 -9.73 6.23
CA LEU A 78 -28.61 -9.20 6.95
C LEU A 78 -28.50 -7.68 6.84
N PRO A 79 -28.05 -6.98 7.90
CA PRO A 79 -27.63 -5.60 7.79
C PRO A 79 -26.53 -5.43 6.73
N PHE A 80 -26.54 -4.31 6.02
CA PHE A 80 -25.61 -4.04 4.92
C PHE A 80 -24.14 -4.23 5.32
N TYR A 81 -23.71 -3.65 6.46
CA TYR A 81 -22.32 -3.77 6.92
C TYR A 81 -21.93 -5.20 7.29
N THR A 82 -22.90 -6.06 7.65
CA THR A 82 -22.65 -7.49 7.88
C THR A 82 -22.35 -8.20 6.56
N PHE A 83 -23.17 -7.99 5.52
CA PHE A 83 -22.92 -8.56 4.19
C PHE A 83 -21.64 -7.99 3.54
N PHE A 84 -21.41 -6.68 3.68
CA PHE A 84 -20.17 -6.03 3.24
C PHE A 84 -18.94 -6.64 3.91
N GLY A 85 -19.01 -6.91 5.22
CA GLY A 85 -17.98 -7.65 5.95
C GLY A 85 -17.69 -9.02 5.33
N THR A 86 -18.71 -9.79 4.98
CA THR A 86 -18.57 -11.09 4.30
C THR A 86 -17.83 -10.97 2.96
N VAL A 87 -18.20 -9.99 2.13
CA VAL A 87 -17.55 -9.72 0.84
C VAL A 87 -16.08 -9.29 1.04
N ALA A 88 -15.84 -8.31 1.91
CA ALA A 88 -14.49 -7.81 2.19
C ALA A 88 -13.58 -8.90 2.76
N ALA A 89 -14.12 -9.78 3.62
CA ALA A 89 -13.41 -10.92 4.19
C ALA A 89 -13.01 -11.95 3.12
N LEU A 90 -13.90 -12.27 2.17
CA LEU A 90 -13.55 -13.13 1.03
C LEU A 90 -12.45 -12.50 0.19
N MET A 91 -12.55 -11.20 -0.13
CA MET A 91 -11.54 -10.50 -0.92
C MET A 91 -10.16 -10.51 -0.23
N ALA A 92 -10.12 -10.33 1.09
CA ALA A 92 -8.89 -10.42 1.88
C ALA A 92 -8.31 -11.86 1.93
N ASP A 93 -9.14 -12.90 1.88
CA ASP A 93 -8.68 -14.31 1.85
C ASP A 93 -7.91 -14.67 0.57
N ILE A 94 -8.07 -13.88 -0.50
CA ILE A 94 -7.31 -14.01 -1.76
C ILE A 94 -5.85 -13.59 -1.54
N ARG A 95 -5.58 -12.75 -0.54
CA ARG A 95 -4.24 -12.23 -0.21
C ARG A 95 -3.57 -11.53 -1.38
N CYS A 96 -4.32 -10.62 -1.99
CA CYS A 96 -3.89 -9.74 -3.06
C CYS A 96 -4.06 -8.28 -2.62
N ALA A 97 -2.98 -7.49 -2.64
CA ALA A 97 -2.98 -6.07 -2.24
C ALA A 97 -3.84 -5.18 -3.16
N HIS A 98 -4.25 -5.71 -4.31
CA HIS A 98 -4.99 -5.01 -5.35
C HIS A 98 -6.45 -5.46 -5.48
N THR A 99 -6.90 -6.36 -4.60
CA THR A 99 -8.25 -6.93 -4.62
C THR A 99 -9.01 -6.50 -3.39
N HIS A 100 -10.01 -5.62 -3.57
CA HIS A 100 -10.69 -5.00 -2.44
C HIS A 100 -12.16 -4.73 -2.72
N ALA A 101 -12.91 -4.53 -1.64
CA ALA A 101 -14.30 -4.10 -1.67
C ALA A 101 -14.47 -2.80 -0.87
N LEU A 102 -15.37 -1.94 -1.34
CA LEU A 102 -15.75 -0.67 -0.73
C LEU A 102 -17.28 -0.64 -0.61
N PRO A 103 -17.83 -0.04 0.45
CA PRO A 103 -19.27 -0.12 0.70
C PRO A 103 -20.09 0.53 -0.42
N HIS A 104 -19.55 1.56 -1.07
CA HIS A 104 -20.17 2.21 -2.23
C HIS A 104 -19.13 3.09 -2.93
N LYS A 105 -19.34 3.48 -4.21
CA LYS A 105 -18.39 4.31 -4.96
C LYS A 105 -18.08 5.68 -4.34
N ASN A 106 -19.02 6.26 -3.59
CA ASN A 106 -18.86 7.57 -2.94
C ASN A 106 -18.37 7.49 -1.48
N TRP A 107 -17.85 6.34 -1.04
CA TRP A 107 -17.45 6.10 0.36
C TRP A 107 -16.52 7.18 0.91
N ARG A 108 -15.65 7.79 0.09
CA ARG A 108 -14.71 8.84 0.53
C ARG A 108 -15.42 10.11 0.98
N GLU A 109 -16.41 10.53 0.21
CA GLU A 109 -17.23 11.69 0.55
C GLU A 109 -18.01 11.41 1.84
N GLN A 110 -18.63 10.23 1.92
CA GLN A 110 -19.32 9.76 3.12
C GLN A 110 -18.40 9.74 4.33
N PHE A 111 -17.20 9.17 4.21
CA PHE A 111 -16.23 9.09 5.30
C PHE A 111 -15.79 10.48 5.78
N ASN A 112 -15.57 11.40 4.85
CA ASN A 112 -15.16 12.75 5.18
C ASN A 112 -16.29 13.58 5.84
N GLN A 113 -17.53 13.43 5.40
CA GLN A 113 -18.63 14.31 5.78
C GLN A 113 -19.63 13.70 6.78
N ASN A 114 -19.84 12.39 6.76
CA ASN A 114 -20.99 11.73 7.40
C ASN A 114 -20.61 10.61 8.38
N LEU A 115 -19.61 9.76 8.07
CA LEU A 115 -19.28 8.60 8.91
C LEU A 115 -18.67 9.04 10.25
N LYS A 116 -19.40 8.77 11.34
CA LYS A 116 -19.01 9.17 12.70
C LYS A 116 -17.98 8.20 13.29
N ILE A 117 -16.71 8.58 13.19
CA ILE A 117 -15.56 7.74 13.52
C ILE A 117 -14.92 8.12 14.86
N ILE A 118 -13.98 7.29 15.33
CA ILE A 118 -13.08 7.60 16.45
C ILE A 118 -12.21 8.83 16.10
N PRO A 119 -12.19 9.88 16.94
CA PRO A 119 -11.48 11.13 16.64
C PRO A 119 -10.00 11.12 17.06
N PHE A 120 -9.29 10.01 16.89
CA PHE A 120 -7.86 9.87 17.19
C PHE A 120 -7.11 9.20 16.04
N PHE A 121 -5.99 9.80 15.63
CA PHE A 121 -5.17 9.28 14.55
C PHE A 121 -4.05 8.42 15.15
N LEU A 122 -4.14 7.11 14.97
CA LEU A 122 -3.23 6.16 15.59
C LEU A 122 -1.97 5.90 14.77
N HIS A 123 -0.91 5.50 15.45
CA HIS A 123 0.31 4.96 14.86
C HIS A 123 0.64 3.60 15.51
N PRO A 124 0.74 2.52 14.71
CA PRO A 124 1.14 1.22 15.22
C PRO A 124 2.65 1.14 15.42
N SER A 125 3.09 0.68 16.58
CA SER A 125 4.51 0.38 16.84
C SER A 125 4.61 -0.82 17.77
N GLN A 126 5.40 -1.83 17.40
CA GLN A 126 5.64 -3.04 18.20
C GLN A 126 4.35 -3.71 18.73
N LYS A 127 3.36 -3.91 17.85
CA LYS A 127 2.03 -4.47 18.20
C LYS A 127 1.22 -3.66 19.22
N ARG A 128 1.55 -2.38 19.42
CA ARG A 128 0.79 -1.42 20.22
C ARG A 128 0.29 -0.28 19.35
N SER A 129 -0.73 0.42 19.80
CA SER A 129 -1.38 1.51 19.06
C SER A 129 -1.24 2.81 19.84
N TYR A 130 -0.52 3.77 19.29
CA TYR A 130 -0.25 5.05 19.96
C TYR A 130 -1.01 6.18 19.29
N VAL A 131 -1.50 7.14 20.07
CA VAL A 131 -2.04 8.39 19.53
C VAL A 131 -0.90 9.16 18.89
N LEU A 132 -1.05 9.50 17.60
CA LEU A 132 -0.16 10.41 16.90
C LEU A 132 -0.75 11.82 16.86
N LEU A 133 -2.06 11.92 16.62
CA LEU A 133 -2.78 13.20 16.58
C LEU A 133 -4.12 13.07 17.30
N ASN A 134 -4.43 14.03 18.16
CA ASN A 134 -5.72 14.17 18.83
C ASN A 134 -6.69 15.01 17.97
N GLY A 135 -7.75 14.40 17.45
CA GLY A 135 -8.78 15.02 16.62
C GLY A 135 -9.97 15.60 17.40
N THR A 136 -9.80 15.89 18.69
CA THR A 136 -10.81 16.51 19.55
C THR A 136 -10.42 17.94 19.94
N THR A 137 -11.32 18.65 20.63
CA THR A 137 -11.02 19.95 21.27
C THR A 137 -10.34 19.79 22.63
N ASP A 138 -10.39 18.60 23.23
CA ASP A 138 -9.76 18.29 24.50
C ASP A 138 -8.23 18.16 24.35
N GLN A 139 -7.49 18.47 25.42
CA GLN A 139 -6.03 18.45 25.45
C GLN A 139 -5.44 17.42 26.44
N THR A 140 -6.30 16.59 27.04
CA THR A 140 -5.92 15.54 28.00
C THR A 140 -5.10 14.47 27.30
N ILE A 141 -5.60 13.96 26.17
CA ILE A 141 -4.93 12.91 25.40
C ILE A 141 -3.90 13.54 24.45
N LYS A 142 -2.63 13.15 24.59
CA LYS A 142 -1.50 13.74 23.86
C LYS A 142 -0.85 12.71 22.91
N PRO A 143 -0.10 13.16 21.89
CA PRO A 143 0.74 12.27 21.12
C PRO A 143 1.64 11.41 22.03
N GLY A 144 1.69 10.10 21.76
CA GLY A 144 2.44 9.12 22.54
C GLY A 144 1.62 8.30 23.54
N PHE A 145 0.36 8.66 23.81
CA PHE A 145 -0.53 7.83 24.64
C PHE A 145 -0.81 6.50 23.94
N GLU A 146 -0.71 5.38 24.65
CA GLU A 146 -1.07 4.06 24.15
C GLU A 146 -2.58 3.85 24.31
N LEU A 147 -3.29 3.55 23.22
CA LEU A 147 -4.70 3.15 23.27
C LEU A 147 -4.79 1.68 23.69
N LEU A 148 -5.47 1.40 24.80
CA LEU A 148 -5.61 0.07 25.39
C LEU A 148 -6.93 -0.61 25.01
N SER A 149 -8.04 0.14 25.00
CA SER A 149 -9.36 -0.41 24.67
C SER A 149 -10.30 0.64 24.10
N ILE A 150 -11.29 0.16 23.34
CA ILE A 150 -12.41 0.95 22.81
C ILE A 150 -13.70 0.22 23.21
N ASN A 151 -14.62 0.90 23.87
CA ASN A 151 -15.90 0.37 24.34
C ASN A 151 -15.75 -0.93 25.15
N GLY A 152 -14.74 -0.98 26.01
CA GLY A 152 -14.42 -2.16 26.84
C GLY A 152 -13.68 -3.27 26.08
N GLN A 153 -13.55 -3.20 24.76
CA GLN A 153 -12.85 -4.21 23.97
C GLN A 153 -11.34 -3.91 23.88
N PRO A 154 -10.46 -4.85 24.24
CA PRO A 154 -9.01 -4.65 24.16
C PRO A 154 -8.53 -4.41 22.72
N MET A 155 -7.54 -3.52 22.57
CA MET A 155 -6.96 -3.19 21.27
C MET A 155 -6.29 -4.37 20.55
N GLU A 156 -5.89 -5.40 21.29
CA GLU A 156 -5.41 -6.65 20.71
C GLU A 156 -6.50 -7.38 19.91
N ILE A 157 -7.71 -7.49 20.47
CA ILE A 157 -8.85 -8.12 19.79
C ILE A 157 -9.29 -7.26 18.61
N ILE A 158 -9.38 -5.94 18.80
CA ILE A 158 -9.73 -4.97 17.74
C ILE A 158 -8.74 -5.09 16.57
N ARG A 159 -7.44 -5.17 16.85
CA ARG A 159 -6.40 -5.36 15.83
C ARG A 159 -6.62 -6.64 15.04
N GLN A 160 -6.89 -7.76 15.71
CA GLN A 160 -7.15 -9.04 15.05
C GLN A 160 -8.38 -8.93 14.13
N GLN A 161 -9.46 -8.32 14.62
CA GLN A 161 -10.67 -8.10 13.83
C GLN A 161 -10.43 -7.23 12.60
N VAL A 162 -9.86 -6.03 12.73
CA VAL A 162 -9.64 -5.16 11.55
C VAL A 162 -8.66 -5.78 10.54
N SER A 163 -7.66 -6.53 11.02
CA SER A 163 -6.68 -7.18 10.15
C SER A 163 -7.28 -8.28 9.25
N ARG A 164 -8.43 -8.85 9.63
CA ARG A 164 -9.16 -9.85 8.86
C ARG A 164 -9.61 -9.34 7.48
N TYR A 165 -9.85 -8.03 7.38
CA TYR A 165 -10.43 -7.38 6.20
C TYR A 165 -9.38 -6.66 5.34
N TYR A 166 -8.10 -6.74 5.70
CA TYR A 166 -7.07 -6.02 4.99
C TYR A 166 -6.55 -6.80 3.77
N TRP A 167 -6.69 -6.16 2.61
CA TRP A 167 -6.15 -6.63 1.34
C TRP A 167 -4.64 -6.39 1.28
N ALA A 168 -3.86 -7.42 1.61
CA ALA A 168 -2.40 -7.42 1.51
C ALA A 168 -1.92 -8.59 0.68
N ASP A 169 -0.77 -8.42 0.03
CA ASP A 169 -0.12 -9.53 -0.67
C ASP A 169 0.35 -10.61 0.31
N GLY A 170 -0.02 -11.86 0.03
CA GLY A 170 0.48 -13.05 0.70
C GLY A 170 0.37 -13.02 2.23
N TYR A 171 1.51 -13.26 2.88
CA TYR A 171 1.67 -13.39 4.33
C TYR A 171 2.45 -12.21 4.95
N ILE A 172 2.54 -11.08 4.25
CA ILE A 172 3.29 -9.91 4.69
C ILE A 172 2.69 -9.31 5.95
N GLU A 173 3.50 -9.15 7.00
CA GLU A 173 3.05 -8.63 8.29
C GLU A 173 3.25 -7.12 8.41
N SER A 174 4.32 -6.60 7.82
CA SER A 174 4.69 -5.18 7.88
C SER A 174 3.63 -4.28 7.23
N SER A 175 3.06 -4.70 6.09
CA SER A 175 1.98 -3.98 5.41
C SER A 175 0.67 -4.06 6.19
N ARG A 176 0.35 -5.20 6.81
CA ARG A 176 -0.87 -5.37 7.66
C ARG A 176 -0.93 -4.39 8.81
N ALA A 177 0.21 -3.94 9.33
CA ALA A 177 0.25 -2.89 10.34
C ALA A 177 -0.43 -1.59 9.87
N ALA A 178 -0.49 -1.30 8.56
CA ALA A 178 -1.14 -0.11 8.03
C ALA A 178 -2.63 0.00 8.42
N THR A 179 -3.33 -1.12 8.66
CA THR A 179 -4.72 -1.14 9.16
C THR A 179 -4.93 -0.34 10.44
N LEU A 180 -3.88 -0.21 11.26
CA LEU A 180 -3.92 0.49 12.54
C LEU A 180 -3.46 1.95 12.44
N LYS A 181 -3.24 2.46 11.23
CA LYS A 181 -2.64 3.78 11.03
C LYS A 181 -3.69 4.82 10.64
N GLY A 182 -3.89 5.80 11.53
CA GLY A 182 -4.65 7.02 11.27
C GLY A 182 -6.03 6.76 10.68
N GLU A 183 -6.20 7.24 9.45
CA GLU A 183 -7.44 7.17 8.66
C GLU A 183 -7.96 5.74 8.48
N LEU A 184 -7.09 4.79 8.14
CA LEU A 184 -7.51 3.44 7.80
C LEU A 184 -8.08 2.70 9.00
N PHE A 185 -7.51 2.93 10.19
CA PHE A 185 -8.04 2.37 11.43
C PHE A 185 -9.45 2.87 11.72
N ALA A 186 -9.64 4.19 11.65
CA ALA A 186 -10.94 4.81 11.90
C ALA A 186 -12.01 4.29 10.93
N LEU A 187 -11.64 4.13 9.65
CA LEU A 187 -12.50 3.58 8.61
C LEU A 187 -12.87 2.11 8.88
N PHE A 188 -11.87 1.28 9.17
CA PHE A 188 -12.07 -0.17 9.37
C PHE A 188 -12.83 -0.46 10.66
N TYR A 189 -12.59 0.29 11.73
CA TYR A 189 -13.39 0.19 12.94
C TYR A 189 -14.87 0.47 12.63
N TYR A 190 -15.15 1.55 11.90
CA TYR A 190 -16.52 1.93 11.52
C TYR A 190 -17.20 0.85 10.66
N TRP A 191 -16.50 0.30 9.67
CA TRP A 191 -17.07 -0.70 8.78
C TRP A 191 -17.27 -2.08 9.40
N PHE A 192 -16.37 -2.51 10.29
CA PHE A 192 -16.28 -3.92 10.69
C PHE A 192 -16.42 -4.18 12.18
N ILE A 193 -16.41 -3.15 13.02
CA ILE A 193 -16.49 -3.31 14.49
C ILE A 193 -17.73 -2.61 15.04
N GLY A 194 -17.89 -1.31 14.82
CA GLY A 194 -19.07 -0.60 15.30
C GLY A 194 -19.11 0.88 14.96
N GLN A 195 -20.32 1.44 15.05
CA GLN A 195 -20.61 2.84 14.75
C GLN A 195 -21.23 3.56 15.97
N PRO A 196 -20.57 3.57 17.14
CA PRO A 196 -21.13 4.20 18.33
C PRO A 196 -21.21 5.72 18.16
N THR A 197 -22.15 6.36 18.84
CA THR A 197 -22.24 7.83 18.90
C THR A 197 -21.18 8.45 19.81
N THR A 198 -20.64 7.67 20.75
CA THR A 198 -19.56 8.03 21.67
C THR A 198 -18.62 6.83 21.85
N TYR A 199 -17.32 7.06 21.82
CA TYR A 199 -16.30 6.03 22.04
C TYR A 199 -15.79 6.12 23.48
N ALA A 200 -15.98 5.07 24.26
CA ALA A 200 -15.38 4.94 25.59
C ALA A 200 -13.96 4.39 25.47
N LEU A 201 -12.96 5.23 25.69
CA LEU A 201 -11.56 4.92 25.42
C LEU A 201 -10.77 4.78 26.71
N THR A 202 -9.90 3.77 26.77
CA THR A 202 -8.90 3.65 27.83
C THR A 202 -7.51 3.77 27.24
N PHE A 203 -6.72 4.67 27.77
CA PHE A 203 -5.34 4.93 27.38
C PHE A 203 -4.37 4.63 28.51
N ARG A 204 -3.09 4.44 28.16
CA ARG A 204 -1.95 4.55 29.06
C ARG A 204 -1.10 5.73 28.65
N ASP A 205 -0.77 6.60 29.58
CA ASP A 205 0.11 7.72 29.33
C ASP A 205 1.61 7.31 29.37
N PRO A 206 2.55 8.19 29.00
CA PRO A 206 3.98 7.88 29.06
C PRO A 206 4.54 7.61 30.46
N SER A 207 3.84 8.01 31.53
CA SER A 207 4.24 7.72 32.92
C SER A 207 3.81 6.33 33.39
N GLY A 208 2.84 5.73 32.69
CA GLY A 208 2.27 4.42 32.98
C GLY A 208 0.85 4.47 33.52
N ASP A 209 0.31 5.65 33.78
CA ASP A 209 -1.01 5.85 34.35
C ASP A 209 -2.13 5.58 33.33
N THR A 210 -3.23 5.03 33.83
CA THR A 210 -4.41 4.73 33.00
C THR A 210 -5.33 5.95 32.95
N VAL A 211 -5.71 6.37 31.74
CA VAL A 211 -6.59 7.50 31.50
C VAL A 211 -7.84 7.03 30.75
N ARG A 212 -9.03 7.32 31.29
CA ARG A 212 -10.31 7.07 30.61
C ARG A 212 -10.80 8.34 29.93
N PHE A 213 -11.37 8.20 28.74
CA PHE A 213 -11.84 9.33 27.96
C PHE A 213 -13.02 8.93 27.07
N ASP A 214 -14.15 9.63 27.22
CA ASP A 214 -15.31 9.45 26.36
C ASP A 214 -15.26 10.47 25.22
N ALA A 215 -15.09 9.98 23.99
CA ALA A 215 -14.93 10.80 22.81
C ALA A 215 -16.21 10.79 21.95
N PRO A 216 -16.91 11.92 21.78
CA PRO A 216 -18.02 12.00 20.83
C PRO A 216 -17.55 11.66 19.41
N ALA A 217 -18.29 10.80 18.72
CA ALA A 217 -17.99 10.40 17.36
C ALA A 217 -18.13 11.58 16.38
N LYS A 218 -17.21 11.71 15.43
CA LYS A 218 -17.19 12.83 14.46
C LYS A 218 -16.86 12.36 13.05
N PRO A 219 -17.35 13.03 12.00
CA PRO A 219 -16.88 12.83 10.64
C PRO A 219 -15.36 13.01 10.53
N PHE A 220 -14.72 12.25 9.65
CA PHE A 220 -13.26 12.33 9.49
C PHE A 220 -12.79 13.74 9.13
N GLY A 221 -13.52 14.44 8.26
CA GLY A 221 -13.21 15.82 7.89
C GLY A 221 -13.23 16.76 9.09
N ALA A 222 -14.19 16.59 10.01
CA ALA A 222 -14.25 17.39 11.24
C ALA A 222 -13.08 17.06 12.18
N SER A 223 -12.78 15.77 12.40
CA SER A 223 -11.63 15.32 13.20
C SER A 223 -10.30 15.81 12.62
N LEU A 224 -10.18 15.87 11.29
CA LEU A 224 -9.00 16.38 10.58
C LEU A 224 -8.82 17.89 10.77
N GLN A 225 -9.90 18.67 10.84
CA GLN A 225 -9.80 20.10 11.16
C GLN A 225 -9.41 20.32 12.62
N LEU A 226 -9.99 19.54 13.54
CA LEU A 226 -9.70 19.64 14.96
C LEU A 226 -8.27 19.24 15.27
N MET A 227 -7.73 18.17 14.66
CA MET A 227 -6.34 17.77 14.91
C MET A 227 -5.32 18.83 14.51
N LYS A 228 -5.61 19.62 13.47
CA LYS A 228 -4.72 20.74 13.05
C LYS A 228 -4.75 21.90 14.03
N LYS A 229 -5.89 22.11 14.71
CA LYS A 229 -6.11 23.22 15.64
C LYS A 229 -5.73 22.86 17.08
N ASN A 230 -5.72 21.58 17.43
CA ASN A 230 -5.43 21.14 18.79
C ASN A 230 -3.96 21.43 19.18
N PRO A 231 -3.69 22.25 20.23
CA PRO A 231 -2.34 22.64 20.62
C PRO A 231 -1.42 21.46 20.94
N VAL A 232 -1.95 20.35 21.45
CA VAL A 232 -1.14 19.15 21.80
C VAL A 232 -0.49 18.51 20.58
N ASN A 233 -1.01 18.78 19.38
CA ASN A 233 -0.49 18.24 18.14
C ASN A 233 0.54 19.16 17.45
N LYS A 234 0.81 20.36 17.99
CA LYS A 234 1.60 21.41 17.31
C LYS A 234 2.92 20.86 16.72
N GLN A 235 3.66 20.08 17.51
CA GLN A 235 4.93 19.50 17.10
C GLN A 235 4.77 18.41 16.04
N MET A 236 3.84 17.46 16.26
CA MET A 236 3.57 16.38 15.29
C MET A 236 3.06 16.91 13.95
N VAL A 237 2.20 17.93 13.97
CA VAL A 237 1.68 18.59 12.76
C VAL A 237 2.80 19.29 12.00
N ALA A 238 3.70 20.00 12.69
CA ALA A 238 4.86 20.63 12.07
C ALA A 238 5.77 19.61 11.37
N TRP A 239 6.01 18.46 11.99
CA TRP A 239 6.93 17.45 11.46
C TRP A 239 6.32 16.55 10.39
N TYR A 240 5.05 16.16 10.53
CA TYR A 240 4.46 15.08 9.73
C TYR A 240 3.29 15.51 8.84
N VAL A 241 2.73 16.71 9.02
CA VAL A 241 1.53 17.16 8.29
C VAL A 241 1.81 18.36 7.38
N ASN A 242 2.51 19.38 7.87
CA ASN A 242 2.63 20.68 7.18
C ASN A 242 3.70 20.73 6.09
N GLU A 243 4.49 19.67 5.89
CA GLU A 243 5.58 19.69 4.91
C GLU A 243 5.07 19.47 3.48
N LYS A 244 4.90 20.56 2.73
CA LYS A 244 4.49 20.52 1.31
C LYS A 244 5.65 20.05 0.43
N GLN A 245 5.61 18.81 -0.02
CA GLN A 245 6.58 18.29 -0.97
C GLN A 245 6.26 18.79 -2.39
N LYS A 246 7.23 19.49 -3.01
CA LYS A 246 7.05 20.05 -4.36
C LYS A 246 7.07 18.98 -5.46
N HIS A 247 7.84 17.91 -5.26
CA HIS A 247 8.09 16.89 -6.28
C HIS A 247 8.26 15.50 -5.65
N PRO A 248 7.73 14.41 -6.25
CA PRO A 248 7.82 13.06 -5.67
C PRO A 248 9.25 12.48 -5.66
N TRP A 249 10.15 13.01 -6.49
CA TRP A 249 11.55 12.58 -6.59
C TRP A 249 12.50 13.71 -6.26
N ARG A 250 13.47 13.45 -5.37
CA ARG A 250 14.38 14.47 -4.85
C ARG A 250 15.76 13.86 -4.61
N LEU A 251 16.81 14.63 -4.88
CA LEU A 251 18.19 14.27 -4.63
C LEU A 251 18.80 15.27 -3.64
N TYR A 252 19.36 14.77 -2.55
CA TYR A 252 19.99 15.55 -1.48
C TYR A 252 21.45 15.16 -1.31
N PHE A 253 22.25 16.10 -0.80
CA PHE A 253 23.65 15.89 -0.44
C PHE A 253 23.81 16.27 1.02
N PRO A 254 23.91 15.31 1.96
CA PRO A 254 24.11 15.62 3.36
C PRO A 254 25.50 16.20 3.61
N ASP A 255 25.57 17.34 4.31
CA ASP A 255 26.85 17.99 4.66
C ASP A 255 27.66 17.16 5.68
N THR A 256 26.99 16.30 6.45
CA THR A 256 27.57 15.51 7.54
C THR A 256 28.11 14.13 7.12
N LEU A 257 27.99 13.80 5.83
CA LEU A 257 28.42 12.51 5.29
C LEU A 257 29.03 12.69 3.90
N ALA A 258 30.36 12.77 3.87
CA ALA A 258 31.14 13.01 2.66
C ALA A 258 30.85 11.98 1.54
N ASN A 259 30.97 12.43 0.29
CA ASN A 259 30.82 11.62 -0.92
C ASN A 259 29.53 10.78 -0.96
N THR A 260 28.46 11.29 -0.33
CA THR A 260 27.19 10.59 -0.20
C THR A 260 26.05 11.44 -0.73
N ALA A 261 25.07 10.81 -1.37
CA ALA A 261 23.83 11.45 -1.76
C ALA A 261 22.63 10.61 -1.30
N ILE A 262 21.48 11.25 -1.14
CA ILE A 262 20.21 10.61 -0.81
C ILE A 262 19.25 10.85 -1.96
N LEU A 263 18.87 9.79 -2.67
CA LEU A 263 17.82 9.77 -3.67
C LEU A 263 16.52 9.32 -3.00
N ARG A 264 15.57 10.23 -2.83
CA ARG A 264 14.26 9.94 -2.25
C ARG A 264 13.19 9.87 -3.32
N ILE A 265 12.45 8.76 -3.35
CA ILE A 265 11.36 8.51 -4.29
C ILE A 265 10.11 8.20 -3.46
N ASP A 266 9.25 9.21 -3.26
CA ASP A 266 8.02 9.06 -2.48
C ASP A 266 6.95 8.23 -3.22
N ALA A 267 6.99 8.20 -4.55
CA ALA A 267 6.09 7.43 -5.40
C ALA A 267 6.71 7.21 -6.79
N PHE A 268 6.35 6.11 -7.44
CA PHE A 268 6.59 5.91 -8.89
C PHE A 268 5.48 6.59 -9.71
N GLY A 269 5.38 7.92 -9.59
CA GLY A 269 4.43 8.71 -10.35
C GLY A 269 4.83 10.18 -10.38
N GLY A 270 3.96 11.04 -10.88
CA GLY A 270 4.24 12.47 -11.00
C GLY A 270 3.05 13.26 -11.52
N LYS A 271 3.02 14.56 -11.20
CA LYS A 271 1.90 15.43 -11.55
C LYS A 271 1.71 15.48 -13.07
N GLY A 272 0.51 15.14 -13.56
CA GLY A 272 0.17 15.19 -14.98
C GLY A 272 0.88 14.14 -15.83
N ILE A 273 1.21 12.98 -15.24
CA ILE A 273 1.59 11.76 -15.96
C ILE A 273 0.31 10.94 -16.14
N ASN A 274 -0.08 10.71 -17.39
CA ASN A 274 -1.34 10.03 -17.72
C ASN A 274 -1.13 8.70 -18.47
N ASN A 275 0.11 8.35 -18.83
CA ASN A 275 0.44 7.07 -19.47
C ASN A 275 1.90 6.68 -19.19
N GLY A 276 2.23 5.42 -19.50
CA GLY A 276 3.57 4.85 -19.27
C GLY A 276 4.69 5.56 -20.04
N GLY A 277 4.45 6.02 -21.27
CA GLY A 277 5.45 6.76 -22.05
C GLY A 277 5.88 8.07 -21.37
N GLN A 278 4.91 8.85 -20.89
CA GLN A 278 5.17 10.06 -20.10
C GLN A 278 5.85 9.73 -18.77
N ALA A 279 5.48 8.61 -18.14
CA ALA A 279 6.08 8.15 -16.91
C ALA A 279 7.58 7.90 -17.07
N ILE A 280 7.96 7.15 -18.11
CA ILE A 280 9.36 6.85 -18.45
C ILE A 280 10.12 8.14 -18.74
N ALA A 281 9.65 8.96 -19.68
CA ALA A 281 10.39 10.12 -20.16
C ALA A 281 10.73 11.11 -19.03
N ARG A 282 9.74 11.43 -18.17
CA ARG A 282 9.95 12.38 -17.06
C ARG A 282 10.85 11.83 -15.96
N PHE A 283 10.72 10.53 -15.66
CA PHE A 283 11.57 9.91 -14.66
C PHE A 283 13.02 9.80 -15.15
N GLN A 284 13.22 9.41 -16.41
CA GLN A 284 14.53 9.40 -17.08
C GLN A 284 15.17 10.78 -17.05
N GLU A 285 14.44 11.85 -17.35
CA GLU A 285 14.96 13.23 -17.29
C GLU A 285 15.47 13.59 -15.88
N PHE A 286 14.70 13.25 -14.85
CA PHE A 286 15.12 13.44 -13.47
C PHE A 286 16.35 12.58 -13.11
N MET A 287 16.37 11.32 -13.51
CA MET A 287 17.47 10.39 -13.23
C MET A 287 18.76 10.78 -13.95
N ASN A 288 18.69 11.16 -15.22
CA ASN A 288 19.85 11.67 -15.97
C ASN A 288 20.48 12.89 -15.31
N ARG A 289 19.66 13.88 -14.92
CA ARG A 289 20.14 15.05 -14.17
C ARG A 289 20.73 14.67 -12.82
N SER A 290 20.16 13.65 -12.16
CA SER A 290 20.68 13.16 -10.89
C SER A 290 22.04 12.51 -11.07
N MET A 291 22.19 11.59 -12.04
CA MET A 291 23.47 10.94 -12.35
C MET A 291 24.58 11.95 -12.68
N ALA A 292 24.28 12.96 -13.51
CA ALA A 292 25.24 14.02 -13.82
C ALA A 292 25.70 14.80 -12.57
N LYS A 293 24.79 15.04 -11.61
CA LYS A 293 25.15 15.68 -10.32
C LYS A 293 25.98 14.76 -9.43
N LEU A 294 25.67 13.45 -9.41
CA LEU A 294 26.43 12.46 -8.65
C LEU A 294 27.87 12.37 -9.17
N GLU A 295 28.04 12.32 -10.49
CA GLU A 295 29.34 12.30 -11.15
C GLU A 295 30.14 13.58 -10.87
N LYS A 296 29.55 14.76 -11.09
CA LYS A 296 30.20 16.06 -10.84
C LYS A 296 30.67 16.21 -9.38
N LYS A 297 29.92 15.65 -8.43
CA LYS A 297 30.25 15.68 -6.99
C LYS A 297 31.05 14.47 -6.52
N GLN A 298 31.46 13.59 -7.45
CA GLN A 298 32.25 12.38 -7.17
C GLN A 298 31.65 11.52 -6.06
N ILE A 299 30.32 11.38 -6.07
CA ILE A 299 29.60 10.61 -5.07
C ILE A 299 29.98 9.14 -5.17
N ARG A 300 30.29 8.54 -4.02
CA ARG A 300 30.64 7.12 -3.89
C ARG A 300 29.55 6.30 -3.20
N ASN A 301 28.69 6.93 -2.41
CA ASN A 301 27.58 6.29 -1.71
C ASN A 301 26.24 6.92 -2.10
N LEU A 302 25.26 6.09 -2.46
CA LEU A 302 23.90 6.53 -2.77
C LEU A 302 22.91 5.83 -1.85
N ILE A 303 22.20 6.60 -1.04
CA ILE A 303 21.08 6.11 -0.24
C ILE A 303 19.79 6.30 -1.05
N VAL A 304 19.12 5.21 -1.41
CA VAL A 304 17.84 5.21 -2.11
C VAL A 304 16.72 5.01 -1.08
N ASP A 305 15.97 6.07 -0.77
CA ASP A 305 14.90 6.04 0.24
C ASP A 305 13.53 5.78 -0.43
N LEU A 306 13.03 4.55 -0.27
CA LEU A 306 11.73 4.06 -0.77
C LEU A 306 10.70 3.83 0.35
N ARG A 307 11.01 4.23 1.58
CA ARG A 307 10.06 4.13 2.70
C ARG A 307 8.82 4.97 2.43
N GLY A 308 7.65 4.37 2.63
CA GLY A 308 6.37 5.00 2.33
C GLY A 308 5.97 5.03 0.85
N ASN A 309 6.78 4.48 -0.06
CA ASN A 309 6.47 4.48 -1.49
C ASN A 309 5.47 3.38 -1.86
N THR A 310 4.22 3.75 -2.09
CA THR A 310 3.13 2.82 -2.39
C THR A 310 3.10 2.32 -3.84
N GLY A 311 4.11 2.63 -4.65
CA GLY A 311 4.23 2.20 -6.05
C GLY A 311 3.80 3.26 -7.06
N GLY A 312 3.25 2.81 -8.20
CA GLY A 312 2.77 3.63 -9.30
C GLY A 312 3.02 2.98 -10.66
N TRP A 313 3.71 3.66 -11.56
CA TRP A 313 4.06 3.15 -12.88
C TRP A 313 5.26 2.20 -12.78
N ASP A 314 5.01 0.91 -13.04
CA ASP A 314 6.02 -0.16 -13.14
C ASP A 314 7.27 0.24 -13.93
N SER A 315 7.06 0.89 -15.08
CA SER A 315 8.10 1.42 -15.96
C SER A 315 9.11 2.34 -15.27
N GLN A 316 8.72 3.11 -14.25
CA GLN A 316 9.65 3.94 -13.50
C GLN A 316 10.49 3.13 -12.50
N GLY A 317 9.93 2.04 -11.95
CA GLY A 317 10.69 1.07 -11.15
C GLY A 317 11.75 0.36 -11.98
N ILE A 318 11.37 -0.08 -13.19
CA ILE A 318 12.30 -0.66 -14.18
C ILE A 318 13.39 0.35 -14.57
N GLU A 319 13.03 1.59 -14.84
CA GLU A 319 14.01 2.64 -15.15
C GLU A 319 15.00 2.85 -13.99
N LEU A 320 14.52 2.98 -12.74
CA LEU A 320 15.38 3.09 -11.56
C LEU A 320 16.37 1.94 -11.49
N PHE A 321 15.89 0.71 -11.71
CA PHE A 321 16.73 -0.49 -11.73
C PHE A 321 17.88 -0.35 -12.74
N THR A 322 17.61 0.07 -13.98
CA THR A 322 18.66 0.22 -15.01
C THR A 322 19.73 1.27 -14.68
N TYR A 323 19.43 2.29 -13.87
CA TYR A 323 20.42 3.26 -13.38
C TYR A 323 21.26 2.76 -12.21
N LEU A 324 20.91 1.63 -11.60
CA LEU A 324 21.58 1.10 -10.41
C LEU A 324 22.24 -0.27 -10.65
N MET A 325 21.97 -0.90 -11.80
CA MET A 325 22.54 -2.19 -12.21
C MET A 325 24.07 -2.27 -12.05
N LYS A 326 24.52 -3.37 -11.45
CA LYS A 326 25.94 -3.67 -11.25
C LYS A 326 26.56 -4.47 -12.40
N THR A 327 25.75 -5.27 -13.08
CA THR A 327 26.15 -6.02 -14.29
C THR A 327 26.19 -5.11 -15.53
N ASP A 328 26.97 -5.51 -16.53
CA ASP A 328 26.98 -4.92 -17.88
C ASP A 328 26.02 -5.63 -18.84
N SER A 329 25.48 -6.80 -18.48
CA SER A 329 24.55 -7.56 -19.31
C SER A 329 23.09 -7.18 -19.08
N ALA A 330 22.28 -7.29 -20.13
CA ALA A 330 20.84 -7.14 -19.99
C ALA A 330 20.23 -8.29 -19.18
N VAL A 331 19.32 -7.98 -18.25
CA VAL A 331 18.65 -8.96 -17.38
C VAL A 331 17.13 -8.77 -17.43
N PRO A 332 16.33 -9.84 -17.23
CA PRO A 332 14.88 -9.69 -17.13
C PRO A 332 14.48 -8.99 -15.83
N TYR A 333 13.38 -8.24 -15.87
CA TYR A 333 12.77 -7.65 -14.67
C TYR A 333 11.57 -8.50 -14.18
N TYR A 334 10.76 -8.97 -15.13
CA TYR A 334 9.75 -10.00 -14.89
C TYR A 334 10.17 -11.30 -15.56
N ALA A 335 9.92 -12.43 -14.92
CA ALA A 335 10.07 -13.75 -15.54
C ALA A 335 8.87 -14.08 -16.44
N ARG A 336 7.68 -13.59 -16.10
CA ARG A 336 6.45 -13.75 -16.88
C ARG A 336 5.41 -12.75 -16.41
N GLN A 337 4.56 -12.29 -17.32
CA GLN A 337 3.31 -11.60 -17.00
C GLN A 337 2.18 -12.38 -17.65
N HIS A 338 1.09 -12.65 -16.93
CA HIS A 338 -0.02 -13.43 -17.50
C HIS A 338 -1.40 -12.99 -17.03
N SER A 339 -2.41 -13.25 -17.87
CA SER A 339 -3.85 -13.17 -17.56
C SER A 339 -4.43 -14.58 -17.56
N ILE A 340 -5.59 -14.76 -16.94
CA ILE A 340 -6.37 -16.02 -17.03
C ILE A 340 -7.57 -15.90 -17.97
N THR A 341 -7.76 -14.74 -18.61
CA THR A 341 -8.88 -14.50 -19.52
C THR A 341 -8.50 -13.55 -20.65
N ASP A 342 -9.08 -13.80 -21.82
CA ASP A 342 -9.05 -12.94 -23.00
C ASP A 342 -10.47 -12.58 -23.52
N SER A 343 -11.52 -13.11 -22.87
CA SER A 343 -12.90 -13.05 -23.40
C SER A 343 -14.02 -12.96 -22.36
N SER A 344 -13.71 -12.86 -21.06
CA SER A 344 -14.76 -12.73 -20.04
C SER A 344 -15.60 -11.47 -20.24
N GLU A 345 -16.91 -11.56 -19.98
CA GLU A 345 -17.80 -10.41 -20.08
C GLU A 345 -17.44 -9.29 -19.10
N PHE A 346 -16.71 -9.61 -18.02
CA PHE A 346 -16.31 -8.65 -17.00
C PHE A 346 -15.20 -7.72 -17.48
N ILE A 347 -14.49 -8.04 -18.58
CA ILE A 347 -13.48 -7.17 -19.18
C ILE A 347 -14.07 -5.81 -19.59
N LYS A 348 -15.39 -5.72 -19.86
CA LYS A 348 -16.07 -4.44 -20.13
C LYS A 348 -16.00 -3.44 -18.97
N PHE A 349 -15.77 -3.91 -17.75
CA PHE A 349 -15.59 -3.09 -16.54
C PHE A 349 -14.12 -2.79 -16.23
N SER A 350 -13.20 -3.18 -17.11
CA SER A 350 -11.77 -2.86 -16.95
C SER A 350 -11.46 -1.41 -17.29
N ASP A 351 -10.35 -0.92 -16.74
CA ASP A 351 -9.74 0.37 -17.06
C ASP A 351 -9.03 0.42 -18.43
N LEU A 352 -9.07 -0.67 -19.20
CA LEU A 352 -8.57 -0.70 -20.58
C LEU A 352 -9.33 0.28 -21.48
N SER A 353 -8.66 0.82 -22.51
CA SER A 353 -9.36 1.58 -23.54
C SER A 353 -10.23 0.65 -24.39
N GLU A 354 -11.18 1.21 -25.14
CA GLU A 354 -11.99 0.40 -26.06
C GLU A 354 -11.14 -0.29 -27.13
N ALA A 355 -10.10 0.40 -27.62
CA ALA A 355 -9.14 -0.16 -28.57
C ALA A 355 -8.38 -1.34 -27.95
N ASP A 356 -7.87 -1.17 -26.72
CA ASP A 356 -7.15 -2.23 -26.03
C ASP A 356 -8.05 -3.44 -25.76
N ARG A 357 -9.30 -3.23 -25.33
CA ARG A 357 -10.28 -4.32 -25.13
C ARG A 357 -10.53 -5.11 -26.40
N LYS A 358 -10.65 -4.45 -27.55
CA LYS A 358 -10.83 -5.10 -28.86
C LYS A 358 -9.57 -5.88 -29.30
N ASN A 359 -8.40 -5.48 -28.80
CA ASN A 359 -7.11 -6.04 -29.18
C ASN A 359 -6.54 -7.07 -28.19
N VAL A 360 -7.19 -7.32 -27.04
CA VAL A 360 -6.70 -8.22 -25.97
C VAL A 360 -6.18 -9.55 -26.50
N LYS A 361 -6.91 -10.20 -27.43
CA LYS A 361 -6.51 -11.50 -27.99
C LYS A 361 -5.20 -11.47 -28.77
N ASN A 362 -4.85 -10.32 -29.36
CA ASN A 362 -3.61 -10.16 -30.09
C ASN A 362 -2.42 -9.84 -29.17
N GLU A 363 -2.67 -9.35 -27.95
CA GLU A 363 -1.65 -9.05 -26.94
C GLU A 363 -1.33 -10.25 -26.04
N LEU A 364 -2.11 -11.32 -26.18
CA LEU A 364 -2.07 -12.51 -25.33
C LEU A 364 -1.65 -13.75 -26.14
N ILE A 365 -0.74 -14.52 -25.56
CA ILE A 365 -0.29 -15.80 -26.10
C ILE A 365 -0.89 -16.93 -25.23
N PRO A 366 -1.72 -17.84 -25.78
CA PRO A 366 -2.30 -18.92 -25.00
C PRO A 366 -1.23 -19.93 -24.56
N GLU A 367 -1.39 -20.46 -23.35
CA GLU A 367 -0.53 -21.47 -22.76
C GLU A 367 -1.26 -22.78 -22.45
N PRO A 368 -0.55 -23.92 -22.36
CA PRO A 368 -1.15 -25.23 -22.09
C PRO A 368 -1.88 -25.34 -20.74
N ASP A 369 -1.55 -24.48 -19.77
CA ASP A 369 -2.19 -24.42 -18.45
C ASP A 369 -3.52 -23.64 -18.46
N GLY A 370 -3.96 -23.17 -19.62
CA GLY A 370 -5.19 -22.39 -19.79
C GLY A 370 -5.04 -20.90 -19.47
N THR A 371 -3.83 -20.44 -19.13
CA THR A 371 -3.53 -19.02 -18.94
C THR A 371 -3.02 -18.39 -20.25
N PHE A 372 -2.79 -17.07 -20.21
CA PHE A 372 -2.32 -16.30 -21.34
C PHE A 372 -1.11 -15.46 -20.96
N THR A 373 0.03 -15.69 -21.60
CA THR A 373 1.22 -14.85 -21.43
C THR A 373 1.03 -13.51 -22.16
N LEU A 374 1.31 -12.40 -21.48
CA LEU A 374 1.30 -11.07 -22.07
C LEU A 374 2.55 -10.85 -22.92
N LYS A 375 2.36 -10.35 -24.15
CA LYS A 375 3.46 -9.93 -25.02
C LYS A 375 4.18 -8.72 -24.44
N GLN A 376 5.52 -8.74 -24.47
CA GLN A 376 6.37 -7.65 -23.95
C GLN A 376 7.14 -6.94 -25.07
N GLY A 377 6.46 -6.60 -26.16
CA GLY A 377 7.04 -5.91 -27.33
C GLY A 377 7.65 -6.83 -28.39
N SER A 378 7.45 -8.15 -28.29
CA SER A 378 7.69 -9.13 -29.35
C SER A 378 6.63 -10.23 -29.28
N ASP A 379 6.43 -10.99 -30.36
CA ASP A 379 5.52 -12.15 -30.39
C ASP A 379 6.09 -13.40 -29.71
N THR A 380 7.14 -13.25 -28.91
CA THR A 380 7.82 -14.35 -28.22
C THR A 380 7.31 -14.51 -26.79
N ARG A 381 7.48 -15.72 -26.24
CA ARG A 381 7.29 -16.01 -24.81
C ARG A 381 8.49 -15.57 -23.96
N GLU A 382 9.54 -15.07 -24.60
CA GLU A 382 10.77 -14.71 -23.91
C GLU A 382 10.58 -13.44 -23.09
N PRO A 383 11.02 -13.41 -21.83
CA PRO A 383 10.87 -12.24 -21.00
C PRO A 383 11.70 -11.06 -21.53
N LYS A 384 11.13 -9.85 -21.50
CA LYS A 384 11.88 -8.66 -21.90
C LYS A 384 13.07 -8.44 -20.97
N ARG A 385 14.23 -8.22 -21.58
CA ARG A 385 15.49 -7.94 -20.89
C ARG A 385 15.82 -6.45 -20.97
N TYR A 386 16.38 -5.93 -19.88
CA TYR A 386 16.72 -4.52 -19.74
C TYR A 386 18.22 -4.36 -19.55
N ALA A 387 18.84 -3.53 -20.38
CA ALA A 387 20.25 -3.21 -20.31
C ALA A 387 20.53 -2.08 -19.29
N PRO A 388 21.70 -2.08 -18.64
CA PRO A 388 22.10 -1.01 -17.75
C PRO A 388 22.26 0.31 -18.50
N LYS A 389 21.92 1.45 -17.87
CA LYS A 389 22.15 2.76 -18.48
C LYS A 389 23.65 3.06 -18.58
N PRO A 390 24.13 3.70 -19.66
CA PRO A 390 25.55 4.06 -19.79
C PRO A 390 26.06 4.95 -18.65
N ASN A 391 25.22 5.88 -18.17
CA ASN A 391 25.51 6.81 -17.07
C ASN A 391 25.01 6.31 -15.70
N ARG A 392 24.87 5.00 -15.51
CA ARG A 392 24.42 4.40 -14.25
C ARG A 392 25.36 4.72 -13.07
N PHE A 393 24.81 4.68 -11.86
CA PHE A 393 25.59 4.85 -10.65
C PHE A 393 26.40 3.58 -10.32
N ARG A 394 27.73 3.70 -10.29
CA ARG A 394 28.64 2.57 -10.04
C ARG A 394 29.04 2.38 -8.58
N GLY A 395 28.92 3.42 -7.75
CA GLY A 395 29.28 3.37 -6.32
C GLY A 395 28.36 2.52 -5.44
N GLN A 396 28.57 2.55 -4.13
CA GLN A 396 27.82 1.75 -3.16
C GLN A 396 26.39 2.25 -2.99
N VAL A 397 25.41 1.34 -3.07
CA VAL A 397 23.99 1.66 -2.93
C VAL A 397 23.47 1.11 -1.60
N TYR A 398 22.72 1.93 -0.87
CA TYR A 398 21.99 1.54 0.33
C TYR A 398 20.51 1.84 0.11
N VAL A 399 19.64 0.84 0.25
CA VAL A 399 18.20 0.98 -0.01
C VAL A 399 17.44 0.97 1.30
N LEU A 400 16.67 2.03 1.57
CA LEU A 400 15.79 2.11 2.73
C LEU A 400 14.37 1.70 2.33
N MET A 401 13.78 0.78 3.07
CA MET A 401 12.43 0.24 2.78
C MET A 401 11.60 0.01 4.04
N ASP A 402 10.28 -0.03 3.87
CA ASP A 402 9.34 -0.37 4.93
C ASP A 402 8.10 -1.11 4.38
N GLY A 403 7.15 -1.44 5.26
CA GLY A 403 5.91 -2.12 4.87
C GLY A 403 4.98 -1.31 3.96
N ALA A 404 5.27 -0.03 3.74
CA ALA A 404 4.57 0.81 2.78
C ALA A 404 5.29 0.90 1.42
N SER A 405 6.52 0.38 1.30
CA SER A 405 7.20 0.13 0.04
C SER A 405 6.50 -1.00 -0.73
N ALA A 406 5.44 -0.68 -1.48
CA ALA A 406 4.49 -1.64 -2.06
C ALA A 406 4.32 -1.46 -3.59
N SER A 407 3.62 -2.41 -4.24
CA SER A 407 3.38 -2.42 -5.69
C SER A 407 4.70 -2.28 -6.49
N THR A 408 4.82 -1.33 -7.42
CA THR A 408 6.08 -1.09 -8.16
C THR A 408 7.31 -0.96 -7.27
N ALA A 409 7.18 -0.38 -6.06
CA ALA A 409 8.30 -0.28 -5.15
C ALA A 409 8.75 -1.64 -4.63
N SER A 410 7.82 -2.53 -4.28
CA SER A 410 8.17 -3.90 -3.89
C SER A 410 8.73 -4.73 -5.04
N GLU A 411 8.25 -4.53 -6.27
CA GLU A 411 8.81 -5.18 -7.46
C GLU A 411 10.27 -4.75 -7.68
N PHE A 412 10.53 -3.44 -7.61
CA PHE A 412 11.90 -2.91 -7.70
C PHE A 412 12.77 -3.49 -6.59
N LEU A 413 12.29 -3.50 -5.34
CA LEU A 413 13.04 -4.02 -4.20
C LEU A 413 13.39 -5.50 -4.41
N ALA A 414 12.44 -6.32 -4.88
CA ALA A 414 12.66 -7.75 -5.10
C ALA A 414 13.72 -8.00 -6.20
N VAL A 415 13.56 -7.36 -7.36
CA VAL A 415 14.48 -7.53 -8.49
C VAL A 415 15.86 -6.93 -8.18
N ALA A 416 15.91 -5.77 -7.53
CA ALA A 416 17.17 -5.14 -7.13
C ALA A 416 17.91 -5.96 -6.06
N HIS A 417 17.19 -6.56 -5.11
CA HIS A 417 17.77 -7.46 -4.13
C HIS A 417 18.33 -8.73 -4.80
N ALA A 418 17.55 -9.38 -5.67
CA ALA A 418 17.99 -10.56 -6.43
C ALA A 418 19.25 -10.30 -7.27
N ASN A 419 19.40 -9.07 -7.80
CA ASN A 419 20.54 -8.64 -8.60
C ASN A 419 21.66 -7.98 -7.77
N LYS A 420 21.60 -8.06 -6.43
CA LYS A 420 22.64 -7.55 -5.52
C LYS A 420 23.01 -6.08 -5.77
N ILE A 421 22.00 -5.24 -6.01
CA ILE A 421 22.20 -3.82 -6.34
C ILE A 421 22.88 -3.05 -5.20
N GLY A 422 22.63 -3.43 -3.95
CA GLY A 422 23.15 -2.75 -2.77
C GLY A 422 22.72 -3.42 -1.47
N VAL A 423 22.88 -2.71 -0.35
CA VAL A 423 22.50 -3.15 1.00
C VAL A 423 21.11 -2.62 1.36
N PHE A 424 20.20 -3.49 1.79
CA PHE A 424 18.81 -3.17 2.11
C PHE A 424 18.63 -3.04 3.63
N VAL A 425 18.04 -1.92 4.08
CA VAL A 425 17.89 -1.57 5.49
C VAL A 425 16.46 -1.15 5.79
N GLY A 426 15.86 -1.72 6.83
CA GLY A 426 14.54 -1.32 7.32
C GLY A 426 13.69 -2.49 7.79
N VAL A 427 12.50 -2.65 7.26
CA VAL A 427 11.62 -3.80 7.55
C VAL A 427 11.09 -4.40 6.25
N GLU A 428 10.49 -5.59 6.31
CA GLU A 428 9.86 -6.28 5.18
C GLU A 428 9.04 -5.33 4.28
N SER A 429 9.22 -5.42 2.96
CA SER A 429 8.49 -4.60 1.99
C SER A 429 7.01 -4.98 1.85
N GLY A 430 6.18 -4.08 1.35
CA GLY A 430 4.73 -4.22 1.28
C GLY A 430 4.14 -4.99 0.09
N GLY A 431 4.91 -5.82 -0.62
CA GLY A 431 4.45 -6.65 -1.73
C GLY A 431 5.32 -7.90 -1.89
N ALA A 432 4.75 -8.97 -2.43
CA ALA A 432 5.37 -10.30 -2.44
C ALA A 432 6.61 -10.36 -3.33
N TYR A 433 7.67 -11.01 -2.85
CA TYR A 433 8.97 -11.08 -3.52
C TYR A 433 8.89 -11.71 -4.91
N GLU A 434 8.10 -12.79 -5.05
CA GLU A 434 7.89 -13.50 -6.32
C GLU A 434 7.07 -12.71 -7.34
N GLY A 435 6.44 -11.60 -6.92
CA GLY A 435 5.60 -10.74 -7.75
C GLY A 435 4.17 -10.66 -7.23
N ALA A 436 3.35 -9.83 -7.87
CA ALA A 436 2.00 -9.44 -7.40
C ALA A 436 0.96 -9.60 -8.52
N ASN A 437 -0.26 -9.09 -8.31
CA ASN A 437 -1.26 -8.94 -9.36
C ASN A 437 -1.54 -7.45 -9.58
N GLY A 438 -1.77 -6.97 -10.81
CA GLY A 438 -2.00 -5.55 -11.11
C GLY A 438 -2.22 -5.28 -12.61
N SER A 439 -1.56 -4.22 -13.12
CA SER A 439 -1.61 -3.68 -14.49
C SER A 439 -2.93 -3.04 -14.92
N SER A 440 -4.00 -3.82 -14.90
CA SER A 440 -5.34 -3.42 -15.34
C SER A 440 -6.35 -3.99 -14.35
N PHE A 441 -7.42 -3.25 -14.13
CA PHE A 441 -8.34 -3.48 -13.04
C PHE A 441 -9.78 -3.48 -13.53
N ILE A 442 -10.53 -4.52 -13.18
CA ILE A 442 -11.99 -4.48 -13.24
C ILE A 442 -12.49 -3.76 -12.00
N THR A 443 -13.34 -2.75 -12.18
CA THR A 443 -14.06 -2.09 -11.07
C THR A 443 -15.54 -1.98 -11.40
N LEU A 444 -16.40 -2.53 -10.55
CA LEU A 444 -17.86 -2.49 -10.73
C LEU A 444 -18.61 -2.40 -9.39
N GLU A 445 -19.88 -2.00 -9.45
CA GLU A 445 -20.82 -2.06 -8.32
C GLU A 445 -21.66 -3.33 -8.43
N LEU A 446 -21.76 -4.10 -7.34
CA LEU A 446 -22.60 -5.29 -7.32
C LEU A 446 -24.08 -4.89 -7.48
N PRO A 447 -24.85 -5.57 -8.34
CA PRO A 447 -26.14 -5.06 -8.83
C PRO A 447 -27.20 -4.77 -7.76
N LYS A 448 -27.21 -5.49 -6.63
CA LYS A 448 -28.26 -5.38 -5.61
C LYS A 448 -27.81 -4.57 -4.39
N SER A 449 -26.61 -4.83 -3.90
CA SER A 449 -26.06 -4.20 -2.71
C SER A 449 -25.46 -2.82 -2.99
N GLY A 450 -24.90 -2.61 -4.18
CA GLY A 450 -24.12 -1.42 -4.53
C GLY A 450 -22.69 -1.43 -3.99
N ILE A 451 -22.23 -2.56 -3.42
CA ILE A 451 -20.84 -2.72 -2.99
C ILE A 451 -19.93 -2.60 -4.21
N GLN A 452 -18.96 -1.69 -4.15
CA GLN A 452 -17.96 -1.56 -5.20
C GLN A 452 -16.85 -2.59 -4.97
N VAL A 453 -16.54 -3.39 -5.99
CA VAL A 453 -15.45 -4.36 -5.97
C VAL A 453 -14.41 -3.99 -7.02
N SER A 454 -13.15 -4.25 -6.72
CA SER A 454 -12.03 -4.04 -7.65
C SER A 454 -11.08 -5.24 -7.60
N THR A 455 -10.67 -5.72 -8.78
CA THR A 455 -9.77 -6.87 -8.96
C THR A 455 -8.81 -6.63 -10.12
N PRO A 456 -7.53 -7.05 -10.00
CA PRO A 456 -6.57 -6.98 -11.10
C PRO A 456 -6.82 -8.07 -12.15
N LEU A 457 -6.31 -7.84 -13.36
CA LEU A 457 -6.37 -8.76 -14.51
C LEU A 457 -5.04 -9.44 -14.85
N VAL A 458 -3.91 -8.89 -14.39
CA VAL A 458 -2.57 -9.38 -14.72
C VAL A 458 -1.85 -9.86 -13.48
N TYR A 459 -1.20 -11.00 -13.57
CA TYR A 459 -0.23 -11.50 -12.60
C TYR A 459 1.18 -11.20 -13.10
N TYR A 460 2.03 -10.67 -12.21
CA TYR A 460 3.45 -10.46 -12.42
C TYR A 460 4.26 -11.52 -11.70
N ASN A 461 5.12 -12.23 -12.44
CA ASN A 461 6.21 -13.02 -11.88
C ASN A 461 7.47 -12.16 -11.94
N ASN A 462 7.99 -11.74 -10.81
CA ASN A 462 9.27 -11.04 -10.77
C ASN A 462 10.40 -11.99 -11.23
N ALA A 463 11.41 -11.46 -11.91
CA ALA A 463 12.60 -12.22 -12.31
C ALA A 463 13.56 -12.39 -11.12
N VAL A 464 13.14 -13.18 -10.15
CA VAL A 464 13.88 -13.45 -8.91
C VAL A 464 14.06 -14.95 -8.69
N PRO A 465 15.08 -15.38 -7.95
CA PRO A 465 15.17 -16.76 -7.47
C PRO A 465 13.96 -17.13 -6.61
N GLU A 466 13.63 -18.42 -6.55
CA GLU A 466 12.62 -18.93 -5.61
C GLU A 466 12.99 -18.51 -4.18
N PRO A 467 12.11 -17.80 -3.44
CA PRO A 467 12.42 -17.38 -2.10
C PRO A 467 12.34 -18.55 -1.13
N THR A 468 13.11 -18.46 -0.05
CA THR A 468 13.04 -19.41 1.07
C THR A 468 11.70 -19.33 1.81
N LEU A 469 11.06 -18.16 1.83
CA LEU A 469 9.75 -17.92 2.41
C LEU A 469 8.78 -17.41 1.33
N LYS A 470 7.86 -18.29 0.87
CA LYS A 470 6.87 -17.93 -0.14
C LYS A 470 5.82 -16.95 0.37
N GLY A 471 5.39 -16.04 -0.49
CA GLY A 471 4.36 -15.04 -0.19
C GLY A 471 4.77 -14.00 0.86
N ARG A 472 6.07 -13.83 1.09
CA ARG A 472 6.63 -12.75 1.94
C ARG A 472 7.19 -11.65 1.06
N GLY A 473 7.37 -10.47 1.65
CA GLY A 473 8.01 -9.35 0.98
C GLY A 473 9.52 -9.54 0.86
N THR A 474 10.19 -8.57 0.22
CA THR A 474 11.65 -8.48 0.28
C THR A 474 12.04 -8.26 1.74
N MET A 475 12.91 -9.13 2.27
CA MET A 475 13.47 -8.97 3.61
C MET A 475 14.72 -8.08 3.53
N PRO A 476 14.95 -7.16 4.49
CA PRO A 476 16.17 -6.36 4.49
C PRO A 476 17.37 -7.20 4.91
N ASP A 477 18.56 -6.81 4.45
CA ASP A 477 19.82 -7.33 5.00
C ASP A 477 19.98 -6.96 6.48
N TYR A 478 19.51 -5.76 6.84
CA TYR A 478 19.52 -5.26 8.22
C TYR A 478 18.13 -4.77 8.65
N THR A 479 17.57 -5.45 9.64
CA THR A 479 16.27 -5.07 10.22
C THR A 479 16.42 -3.89 11.18
N VAL A 480 15.80 -2.75 10.86
CA VAL A 480 15.83 -1.51 11.65
C VAL A 480 14.41 -0.95 11.78
N PRO A 481 13.63 -1.35 12.80
CA PRO A 481 12.24 -0.93 12.94
C PRO A 481 12.10 0.50 13.50
N LEU A 482 10.94 1.11 13.24
CA LEU A 482 10.55 2.37 13.89
C LEU A 482 9.85 2.11 15.21
N THR A 483 10.25 2.86 16.23
CA THR A 483 9.62 2.88 17.54
C THR A 483 8.79 4.14 17.68
N ILE A 484 7.84 4.14 18.61
CA ILE A 484 7.09 5.36 18.93
C ILE A 484 8.02 6.49 19.39
N SER A 485 9.06 6.19 20.17
CA SER A 485 10.05 7.18 20.61
C SER A 485 10.75 7.86 19.42
N HIS A 486 11.13 7.10 18.38
CA HIS A 486 11.74 7.70 17.19
C HIS A 486 10.81 8.71 16.51
N ILE A 487 9.50 8.46 16.51
CA ILE A 487 8.49 9.33 15.91
C ILE A 487 8.25 10.56 16.78
N LEU A 488 8.12 10.38 18.10
CA LEU A 488 7.92 11.47 19.06
C LEU A 488 9.13 12.40 19.17
N ASN A 489 10.33 11.91 18.80
CA ASN A 489 11.57 12.69 18.82
C ASN A 489 12.08 13.10 17.43
N HIS A 490 11.33 12.76 16.36
CA HIS A 490 11.70 13.05 14.96
C HIS A 490 13.09 12.56 14.52
N THR A 491 13.55 11.47 15.12
CA THR A 491 14.83 10.81 14.77
C THR A 491 14.66 9.85 13.59
N ALA A 492 15.76 9.41 12.97
CA ALA A 492 15.70 8.56 11.78
C ALA A 492 16.68 7.37 11.85
N PRO A 493 16.35 6.30 12.61
CA PRO A 493 17.28 5.21 12.91
C PRO A 493 17.83 4.49 11.68
N HIS A 494 17.08 4.47 10.58
CA HIS A 494 17.54 3.90 9.31
C HIS A 494 18.72 4.69 8.72
N PHE A 495 18.65 6.02 8.75
CA PHE A 495 19.73 6.89 8.26
C PHE A 495 20.92 6.84 9.20
N ASP A 496 20.69 6.81 10.51
CA ASP A 496 21.75 6.68 11.51
C ASP A 496 22.52 5.36 11.30
N PHE A 497 21.79 4.26 11.09
CA PHE A 497 22.37 2.95 10.81
C PHE A 497 23.19 2.93 9.51
N VAL A 498 22.64 3.42 8.39
CA VAL A 498 23.37 3.49 7.12
C VAL A 498 24.58 4.42 7.21
N THR A 499 24.46 5.53 7.94
CA THR A 499 25.59 6.46 8.18
C THR A 499 26.73 5.76 8.91
N LYS A 500 26.41 4.92 9.91
CA LYS A 500 27.39 4.09 10.60
C LYS A 500 28.07 3.11 9.64
N LEU A 501 27.30 2.38 8.83
CA LEU A 501 27.83 1.44 7.83
C LEU A 501 28.78 2.12 6.85
N ILE A 502 28.40 3.28 6.30
CA ILE A 502 29.24 4.02 5.35
C ILE A 502 30.57 4.43 5.99
N ARG A 503 30.54 4.90 7.24
CA ARG A 503 31.75 5.31 7.97
C ARG A 503 32.65 4.12 8.31
N GLU A 504 32.08 2.97 8.63
CA GLU A 504 32.83 1.74 8.89
C GLU A 504 33.51 1.21 7.63
N HIS A 505 32.82 1.17 6.49
CA HIS A 505 33.42 0.78 5.21
C HIS A 505 34.54 1.73 4.77
N GLY A 506 34.35 3.05 4.93
CA GLY A 506 35.39 4.03 4.59
C GLY A 506 36.67 3.90 5.41
N ARG A 507 36.58 3.44 6.67
CA ARG A 507 37.77 3.17 7.51
C ARG A 507 38.55 1.96 7.03
N VAL A 508 37.87 0.91 6.60
CA VAL A 508 38.52 -0.33 6.10
C VAL A 508 39.23 -0.06 4.77
N GLU A 509 38.67 0.77 3.89
CA GLU A 509 39.32 1.16 2.63
C GLU A 509 40.53 2.10 2.82
N GLN A 510 40.60 2.87 3.92
CA GLN A 510 41.75 3.72 4.23
C GLN A 510 42.90 2.97 4.92
N GLN A 511 42.64 1.76 5.44
CA GLN A 511 43.63 0.90 6.10
C GLN A 511 44.24 -0.15 5.16
N LYS A 512 43.74 -0.25 3.92
CA LYS A 512 44.30 -1.03 2.82
C LYS A 512 44.97 -0.09 1.82
#